data_AF-A0A7X6DNE1-F1
#
_entry.id   AF-A0A7X6DNE1-F1
#
_cell.length_a   1.000
_cell.length_b   1.000
_cell.length_c   1.000
_cell.angle_alpha   90.00
_cell.angle_beta   90.00
_cell.angle_gamma   90.00
#
_symmetry.space_group_name_H-M   'P 1'
#
loop_
_entity.id
_entity.type
_entity.pdbx_description
1 polymer ?
#
loop_
_entity_poly.entity_id
_entity_poly.type
_entity_poly.pdbx_seq_one_letter_code
_entity_poly.pdbx_strand_id
1 'polypeptide(L)'
;MEKRGKKRVLKRLSVRFGTQKPDHTAFTHDLSSTGIFLKTTTVFSPNTRLQIELTLPDDKVIHVRGIVMWAKRIPPAFNRVIQKHGMGIHLLDIPDEYKRLIERLHL
;
A
#
# COMPACT_ATOMS: atom_id res chain seq x y z
N MET A 1 -6.70 23.30 -0.70
CA MET A 1 -6.34 22.30 0.35
C MET A 1 -5.52 21.19 -0.31
N GLU A 2 -4.26 21.46 -0.61
CA GLU A 2 -3.38 20.54 -1.33
C GLU A 2 -2.33 19.99 -0.35
N LYS A 3 -2.72 18.96 0.43
CA LYS A 3 -1.85 18.36 1.47
C LYS A 3 -1.06 17.14 0.96
N ARG A 4 -0.56 17.16 -0.29
CA ARG A 4 0.19 16.00 -0.85
C ARG A 4 1.31 16.44 -1.79
N GLY A 5 2.43 16.91 -1.23
CA GLY A 5 3.63 17.30 -2.00
C GLY A 5 4.43 16.16 -2.67
N LYS A 6 3.95 14.90 -2.65
CA LYS A 6 4.64 13.76 -3.27
C LYS A 6 3.77 13.13 -4.35
N LYS A 7 4.30 13.07 -5.58
CA LYS A 7 3.63 12.47 -6.75
C LYS A 7 3.28 11.00 -6.45
N ARG A 8 1.99 10.68 -6.51
CA ARG A 8 1.47 9.31 -6.38
C ARG A 8 1.14 8.77 -7.75
N VAL A 9 1.53 7.53 -8.03
CA VAL A 9 1.26 6.85 -9.30
C VAL A 9 0.28 5.73 -9.06
N LEU A 10 -0.77 5.67 -9.88
CA LEU A 10 -1.68 4.54 -9.91
C LEU A 10 -0.94 3.35 -10.50
N LYS A 11 -0.71 2.33 -9.67
CA LYS A 11 -0.10 1.07 -10.08
C LYS A 11 -0.71 -0.03 -9.25
N ARG A 12 -1.16 -1.08 -9.91
CA ARG A 12 -1.77 -2.25 -9.29
C ARG A 12 -0.73 -3.37 -9.19
N LEU A 13 -0.20 -3.59 -8.00
CA LEU A 13 0.74 -4.67 -7.66
C LEU A 13 0.10 -5.59 -6.64
N SER A 14 0.42 -6.88 -6.70
CA SER A 14 -0.02 -7.86 -5.70
C SER A 14 0.71 -7.60 -4.37
N VAL A 15 -0.04 -7.67 -3.28
CA VAL A 15 0.47 -7.42 -1.94
C VAL A 15 -0.01 -8.48 -0.99
N ARG A 16 0.90 -9.01 -0.17
CA ARG A 16 0.54 -9.69 1.08
C ARG A 16 0.92 -8.82 2.26
N PHE A 17 0.10 -8.81 3.31
CA PHE A 17 0.33 -7.95 4.47
C PHE A 17 -0.26 -8.54 5.76
N GLY A 18 0.29 -8.13 6.90
CA GLY A 18 -0.24 -8.47 8.23
C GLY A 18 0.69 -7.99 9.34
N THR A 19 0.28 -8.12 10.60
CA THR A 19 1.01 -7.56 11.75
C THR A 19 2.18 -8.44 12.19
N GLN A 20 1.96 -9.76 12.27
CA GLN A 20 2.98 -10.74 12.64
C GLN A 20 3.58 -11.42 11.39
N LYS A 21 2.72 -11.76 10.42
CA LYS A 21 3.09 -12.37 9.14
C LYS A 21 2.16 -11.85 8.02
N PRO A 22 2.57 -11.90 6.75
CA PRO A 22 1.74 -11.48 5.61
C PRO A 22 0.61 -12.49 5.30
N ASP A 23 -0.47 -12.47 6.06
CA ASP A 23 -1.60 -13.42 5.98
C ASP A 23 -2.80 -12.91 5.17
N HIS A 24 -2.85 -11.62 4.86
CA HIS A 24 -3.87 -11.03 4.00
C HIS A 24 -3.33 -10.68 2.63
N THR A 25 -4.17 -10.77 1.60
CA THR A 25 -3.82 -10.41 0.21
C THR A 25 -4.64 -9.22 -0.26
N ALA A 26 -4.02 -8.29 -0.98
CA ALA A 26 -4.69 -7.15 -1.60
C ALA A 26 -3.91 -6.66 -2.82
N PHE A 27 -4.33 -5.52 -3.37
CA PHE A 27 -3.60 -4.82 -4.41
C PHE A 27 -3.34 -3.37 -4.02
N THR A 28 -2.21 -2.84 -4.48
CA THR A 28 -1.94 -1.41 -4.40
C THR A 28 -2.93 -0.65 -5.28
N HIS A 29 -3.42 0.47 -4.76
CA HIS A 29 -4.17 1.46 -5.53
C HIS A 29 -3.22 2.50 -6.11
N ASP A 30 -2.39 3.09 -5.24
CA ASP A 30 -1.35 4.02 -5.63
C ASP A 30 -0.07 3.81 -4.79
N LEU A 31 1.03 4.30 -5.35
CA LEU A 31 2.37 4.25 -4.78
C LEU A 31 2.98 5.64 -4.76
N SER A 32 3.79 5.94 -3.74
CA SER A 32 4.68 7.10 -3.71
C SER A 32 6.08 6.69 -3.26
N SER A 33 7.04 7.61 -3.33
CA SER A 33 8.39 7.38 -2.83
C SER A 33 8.47 6.97 -1.34
N THR A 34 7.43 7.23 -0.54
CA THR A 34 7.46 6.95 0.91
C THR A 34 6.22 6.21 1.44
N GLY A 35 5.35 5.72 0.57
CA GLY A 35 4.13 5.10 1.04
C GLY A 35 3.32 4.40 -0.03
N ILE A 36 2.41 3.55 0.45
CA ILE A 36 1.54 2.70 -0.36
C ILE A 36 0.10 2.97 0.08
N PHE A 37 -0.84 3.03 -0.87
CA PHE A 37 -2.25 2.93 -0.56
C PHE A 37 -2.78 1.56 -1.01
N LEU A 38 -3.30 0.76 -0.07
CA LEU A 38 -3.99 -0.50 -0.38
C LEU A 38 -5.50 -0.28 -0.39
N LYS A 39 -6.17 -0.65 -1.49
CA LYS A 39 -7.63 -0.72 -1.56
C LYS A 39 -8.05 -2.13 -1.14
N THR A 40 -8.59 -2.24 0.08
CA THR A 40 -8.95 -3.52 0.71
C THR A 40 -10.04 -3.32 1.77
N THR A 41 -10.87 -4.33 1.99
CA THR A 41 -11.85 -4.37 3.09
C THR A 41 -11.20 -4.77 4.42
N THR A 42 -10.09 -5.50 4.38
CA THR A 42 -9.29 -5.87 5.55
C THR A 42 -8.31 -4.74 5.87
N VAL A 43 -8.70 -3.90 6.83
CA VAL A 43 -7.90 -2.74 7.27
C VAL A 43 -7.49 -2.86 8.72
N PHE A 44 -6.30 -2.36 9.01
CA PHE A 44 -5.75 -2.19 10.36
C PHE A 44 -5.89 -0.74 10.82
N SER A 45 -5.92 -0.51 12.13
CA SER A 45 -6.04 0.85 12.70
C SER A 45 -4.77 1.68 12.45
N PRO A 46 -4.87 3.02 12.42
CA PRO A 46 -3.69 3.89 12.41
C PRO A 46 -2.68 3.53 13.50
N ASN A 47 -1.39 3.77 13.23
CA ASN A 47 -0.23 3.39 14.03
C ASN A 47 0.07 1.87 14.11
N THR A 48 -0.70 1.03 13.42
CA THR A 48 -0.38 -0.40 13.32
C THR A 48 0.84 -0.62 12.43
N ARG A 49 1.82 -1.39 12.91
CA ARG A 49 2.98 -1.84 12.10
C ARG A 49 2.60 -3.08 11.29
N LEU A 50 3.00 -3.09 10.02
CA LEU A 50 2.73 -4.17 9.08
C LEU A 50 4.03 -4.71 8.48
N GLN A 51 4.08 -6.03 8.35
CA GLN A 51 4.96 -6.77 7.45
C GLN A 51 4.26 -6.85 6.08
N ILE A 52 4.96 -6.48 5.00
CA ILE A 52 4.39 -6.40 3.67
C ILE A 52 5.30 -7.12 2.67
N GLU A 53 4.72 -8.00 1.87
CA GLU A 53 5.32 -8.57 0.67
C GLU A 53 4.71 -7.89 -0.55
N LEU A 54 5.53 -7.24 -1.37
CA LEU A 54 5.11 -6.59 -2.61
C LEU A 54 5.68 -7.38 -3.79
N THR A 55 4.80 -7.88 -4.65
CA THR A 55 5.20 -8.49 -5.92
C THR A 55 5.39 -7.39 -6.97
N LEU A 56 6.61 -7.24 -7.44
CA LEU A 56 7.00 -6.28 -8.46
C LEU A 56 6.58 -6.74 -9.87
N PRO A 57 6.62 -5.85 -10.89
CA PRO A 57 6.24 -6.21 -12.26
C PRO A 57 7.07 -7.32 -12.93
N ASP A 58 8.26 -7.62 -12.40
CA ASP A 58 9.16 -8.69 -12.83
C ASP A 58 8.99 -9.97 -11.98
N ASP A 59 7.86 -10.11 -11.29
CA ASP A 59 7.52 -11.20 -10.37
C ASP A 59 8.44 -11.34 -9.15
N LYS A 60 9.42 -10.45 -8.98
CA LYS A 60 10.25 -10.39 -7.78
C LYS A 60 9.40 -9.96 -6.59
N VAL A 61 9.52 -10.68 -5.49
CA VAL A 61 8.89 -10.30 -4.21
C VAL A 61 9.90 -9.52 -3.37
N ILE A 62 9.49 -8.36 -2.87
CA ILE A 62 10.26 -7.59 -1.89
C ILE A 62 9.51 -7.50 -0.56
N HIS A 63 10.25 -7.54 0.53
CA HIS A 63 9.73 -7.38 1.88
C HIS A 63 9.96 -5.95 2.36
N VAL A 64 8.90 -5.30 2.81
CA VAL A 64 8.95 -3.95 3.40
C VAL A 64 8.17 -3.89 4.70
N ARG A 65 8.59 -3.02 5.62
CA ARG A 65 7.79 -2.70 6.81
C ARG A 65 7.11 -1.35 6.63
N GLY A 66 5.91 -1.23 7.19
CA GLY A 66 5.16 0.02 7.14
C GLY A 66 4.33 0.27 8.39
N ILE A 67 3.89 1.51 8.55
CA ILE A 67 2.94 1.93 9.58
C ILE A 67 1.68 2.48 8.92
N VAL A 68 0.52 2.05 9.40
CA VAL A 68 -0.76 2.57 8.92
C VAL A 68 -0.92 4.03 9.36
N MET A 69 -1.09 4.93 8.39
CA MET A 69 -1.29 6.36 8.65
C MET A 69 -2.76 6.73 8.74
N TRP A 70 -3.60 6.05 7.97
CA TRP A 70 -5.05 6.20 8.00
C TRP A 70 -5.70 4.92 7.49
N ALA A 71 -6.92 4.65 7.96
CA ALA A 71 -7.73 3.54 7.50
C ALA A 71 -9.19 3.96 7.36
N LYS A 72 -9.84 3.44 6.33
CA LYS A 72 -11.28 3.58 6.12
C LYS A 72 -11.87 2.22 5.79
N ARG A 73 -12.46 1.60 6.80
CA ARG A 73 -13.20 0.35 6.68
C ARG A 73 -14.57 0.63 6.06
N ILE A 74 -15.04 -0.29 5.23
CA ILE A 74 -16.42 -0.32 4.75
C ILE A 74 -16.97 -1.73 4.94
N PRO A 75 -18.27 -1.91 5.16
CA PRO A 75 -18.88 -3.24 5.09
C PRO A 75 -18.74 -3.82 3.68
N PRO A 76 -18.53 -5.15 3.52
CA PRO A 76 -18.31 -5.77 2.20
C PRO A 76 -19.41 -5.47 1.17
N ALA A 77 -20.66 -5.35 1.61
CA ALA A 77 -21.81 -5.01 0.77
C ALA A 77 -21.64 -3.68 0.00
N PHE A 78 -20.84 -2.74 0.55
CA PHE A 78 -20.65 -1.42 -0.05
C PHE A 78 -19.40 -1.31 -0.93
N ASN A 79 -18.66 -2.40 -1.16
CA ASN A 79 -17.40 -2.38 -1.91
C ASN A 79 -17.54 -1.84 -3.35
N ARG A 80 -18.69 -2.08 -4.00
CA ARG A 80 -18.98 -1.58 -5.35
C ARG A 80 -19.36 -0.09 -5.38
N VAL A 81 -19.90 0.43 -4.28
CA VAL A 81 -20.46 1.78 -4.20
C VAL A 81 -19.44 2.77 -3.64
N ILE A 82 -18.68 2.39 -2.61
CA ILE A 82 -17.71 3.27 -1.96
C ILE A 82 -16.32 3.05 -2.55
N GLN A 83 -15.94 3.93 -3.49
CA GLN A 83 -14.66 3.82 -4.20
C GLN A 83 -13.42 4.13 -3.33
N LYS A 84 -13.57 4.99 -2.32
CA LYS A 84 -12.49 5.40 -1.42
C LYS A 84 -12.61 4.66 -0.08
N HIS A 85 -11.95 3.52 0.02
CA HIS A 85 -11.80 2.71 1.23
C HIS A 85 -10.43 2.00 1.21
N GLY A 86 -10.01 1.44 2.34
CA GLY A 86 -8.71 0.79 2.49
C GLY A 86 -7.81 1.53 3.46
N MET A 87 -6.49 1.48 3.26
CA MET A 87 -5.53 2.08 4.19
C MET A 87 -4.29 2.63 3.51
N GLY A 88 -3.87 3.81 3.98
CA GLY A 88 -2.60 4.41 3.59
C GLY A 88 -1.50 4.01 4.57
N ILE A 89 -0.37 3.59 4.01
CA ILE A 89 0.76 3.03 4.74
C ILE A 89 1.98 3.92 4.45
N HIS A 90 2.69 4.32 5.49
CA HIS A 90 4.01 4.92 5.37
C HIS A 90 5.06 3.82 5.51
N LEU A 91 6.01 3.76 4.57
CA LEU A 91 7.09 2.78 4.59
C LEU A 91 8.14 3.18 5.64
N LEU A 92 8.51 2.23 6.50
CA LEU A 92 9.56 2.40 7.51
C LEU A 92 10.95 2.10 6.93
N ASP A 93 11.01 1.26 5.90
CA ASP A 93 12.18 0.99 5.09
C ASP A 93 11.81 1.06 3.61
N ILE A 94 12.74 1.53 2.80
CA ILE A 94 12.56 1.73 1.36
C ILE A 94 13.71 1.01 0.65
N PRO A 95 13.54 -0.27 0.30
CA PRO A 95 14.54 -1.03 -0.46
C PRO A 95 14.84 -0.38 -1.80
N ASP A 96 16.04 -0.61 -2.34
CA ASP A 96 16.44 -0.01 -3.61
C ASP A 96 15.58 -0.50 -4.79
N GLU A 97 15.06 -1.73 -4.72
CA GLU A 97 14.06 -2.23 -5.66
C GLU A 97 12.81 -1.37 -5.70
N TYR A 98 12.33 -0.91 -4.53
CA TYR A 98 11.19 -0.03 -4.45
C TYR A 98 11.52 1.35 -5.01
N LYS A 99 12.72 1.88 -4.72
CA LYS A 99 13.17 3.17 -5.30
C LYS A 99 13.21 3.10 -6.83
N ARG A 100 13.84 2.06 -7.39
CA ARG A 100 13.91 1.79 -8.83
C ARG A 100 12.51 1.65 -9.45
N LEU A 101 11.58 1.00 -8.76
CA LEU A 101 10.19 0.93 -9.19
C LEU A 101 9.57 2.33 -9.29
N ILE A 102 9.69 3.16 -8.25
CA ILE A 102 9.11 4.51 -8.24
C ILE A 102 9.73 5.40 -9.32
N GLU A 103 11.05 5.33 -9.51
CA GLU A 103 11.74 6.05 -10.58
C GLU A 103 11.19 5.65 -11.95
N ARG A 104 11.07 4.35 -12.24
CA ARG A 104 10.48 3.84 -13.48
C ARG A 104 9.02 4.23 -13.70
N LEU A 105 8.27 4.52 -12.63
CA LEU A 105 6.88 4.95 -12.70
C LEU A 105 6.73 6.48 -12.81
N HIS A 106 7.80 7.24 -12.59
CA HIS A 106 7.83 8.70 -12.72
C HIS A 106 8.45 9.19 -14.03
N LEU A 107 9.18 8.32 -14.73
CA LEU A 107 9.58 8.43 -16.14
C LEU A 107 8.38 8.24 -17.07
#